data_AF-A0A6V8LK37-F1
#
_entry.id   AF-A0A6V8LK37-F1
#
_cell.length_a   1.000
_cell.length_b   1.000
_cell.length_c   1.000
_cell.angle_alpha   90.00
_cell.angle_beta   90.00
_cell.angle_gamma   90.00
#
_symmetry.space_group_name_H-M   'P 1'
#
loop_
_entity.id
_entity.type
_entity.pdbx_description
1 polymer ?
#
loop_
_entity_poly.entity_id
_entity_poly.type
_entity_poly.pdbx_seq_one_letter_code
_entity_poly.pdbx_strand_id
1 'polypeptide(L)'
;MPKRQESPSVSEQTTATVGEAVAGPGPWQDPSLPAEKRVADLLGRLTLEEKVAQLYSLWLGANANPDDLAPQQHEMVDDTLDWNALVRSGLGQLTRPFGTTPVDAALGARALARLQGEIVAAGRFGIPAVAHEECLTGLMTWGATVYPTPLAWGATFDPDLVERMAARIGADMRRLGLHQGLAPVLDVTRDPRWGRTEESIGEDPYLVATVGTGFVRGLESAGVVATLKHFAGYSASIGGRNFAPYTWAAASWPTC
;
A
#
# COMPACT_ATOMS: atom_id res chain seq x y z
N MET A 1 66.62 8.79 38.25
CA MET A 1 66.23 7.42 37.86
C MET A 1 64.85 7.47 37.21
N PRO A 2 64.73 7.37 35.88
CA PRO A 2 63.44 7.22 35.22
C PRO A 2 63.08 5.72 35.11
N LYS A 3 61.84 5.39 35.45
CA LYS A 3 61.32 4.02 35.45
C LYS A 3 61.17 3.49 34.02
N ARG A 4 61.64 2.25 33.82
CA ARG A 4 61.50 1.46 32.58
C ARG A 4 60.04 1.25 32.22
N GLN A 5 59.78 1.33 30.91
CA GLN A 5 58.59 0.83 30.25
C GLN A 5 58.47 -0.69 30.42
N GLU A 6 57.29 -1.16 30.79
CA GLU A 6 56.84 -2.53 30.56
C GLU A 6 55.63 -2.46 29.63
N SER A 7 55.78 -3.08 28.46
CA SER A 7 54.72 -3.32 27.48
C SER A 7 54.10 -4.69 27.75
N PRO A 8 52.76 -4.82 27.80
CA PRO A 8 52.13 -6.10 27.64
C PRO A 8 51.81 -6.38 26.17
N SER A 9 51.97 -7.65 25.85
CA SER A 9 51.98 -8.29 24.55
C SER A 9 50.63 -8.91 24.18
N VAL A 10 50.49 -9.17 22.88
CA VAL A 10 49.66 -10.20 22.23
C VAL A 10 48.17 -9.90 22.05
N SER A 11 47.89 -9.56 20.79
CA SER A 11 46.69 -9.76 19.99
C SER A 11 45.69 -10.84 20.46
N GLU A 12 44.48 -10.40 20.79
CA GLU A 12 43.26 -11.18 20.56
C GLU A 12 42.62 -10.69 19.25
N GLN A 13 42.86 -11.43 18.17
CA GLN A 13 42.01 -11.35 16.99
C GLN A 13 40.67 -11.98 17.34
N THR A 14 39.70 -11.15 17.70
CA THR A 14 38.30 -11.55 17.68
C THR A 14 37.93 -11.81 16.23
N THR A 15 38.00 -13.07 15.80
CA THR A 15 37.42 -13.51 14.54
C THR A 15 35.92 -13.33 14.65
N ALA A 16 35.43 -12.17 14.21
CA ALA A 16 34.03 -12.02 13.84
C ALA A 16 33.74 -13.10 12.81
N THR A 17 32.85 -14.03 13.17
CA THR A 17 32.28 -14.99 12.24
C THR A 17 31.61 -14.20 11.13
N VAL A 18 32.28 -14.15 9.98
CA VAL A 18 31.71 -13.67 8.73
C VAL A 18 30.46 -14.50 8.50
N GLY A 19 29.30 -13.85 8.53
CA GLY A 19 28.01 -14.48 8.27
C GLY A 19 28.09 -15.28 6.97
N GLU A 20 27.70 -16.54 7.05
CA GLU A 20 27.69 -17.45 5.92
C GLU A 20 26.87 -16.85 4.77
N ALA A 21 27.53 -16.66 3.64
CA ALA A 21 26.94 -16.06 2.46
C ALA A 21 26.13 -17.11 1.67
N VAL A 22 24.94 -16.66 1.25
CA VAL A 22 24.08 -17.13 0.15
C VAL A 22 23.36 -18.46 0.35
N ALA A 23 22.11 -18.37 0.83
CA ALA A 23 21.12 -19.41 0.58
C ALA A 23 21.04 -19.64 -0.94
N GLY A 24 21.46 -20.82 -1.41
CA GLY A 24 21.35 -21.23 -2.81
C GLY A 24 19.90 -21.19 -3.32
N PRO A 25 19.67 -21.34 -4.64
CA PRO A 25 18.36 -21.15 -5.21
C PRO A 25 17.34 -22.09 -4.60
N GLY A 26 16.34 -21.51 -3.93
CA GLY A 26 15.31 -22.23 -3.19
C GLY A 26 14.01 -22.33 -3.99
N PRO A 27 13.10 -23.26 -3.62
CA PRO A 27 11.77 -23.37 -4.22
C PRO A 27 11.02 -22.03 -4.36
N TRP A 28 11.21 -21.09 -3.43
CA TRP A 28 10.56 -19.78 -3.50
C TRP A 28 10.90 -18.95 -4.76
N GLN A 29 12.05 -19.19 -5.39
CA GLN A 29 12.49 -18.51 -6.62
C GLN A 29 12.00 -19.16 -7.91
N ASP A 30 11.44 -20.38 -7.84
CA ASP A 30 10.95 -21.09 -9.01
C ASP A 30 9.51 -20.66 -9.33
N PRO A 31 9.27 -19.86 -10.38
CA PRO A 31 7.93 -19.38 -10.72
C PRO A 31 7.02 -20.48 -11.28
N SER A 32 7.54 -21.67 -11.59
CA SER A 32 6.73 -22.81 -12.04
C SER A 32 5.99 -23.50 -10.89
N LEU A 33 6.42 -23.26 -9.64
CA LEU A 33 5.77 -23.80 -8.45
C LEU A 33 4.55 -22.97 -8.01
N PRO A 34 3.52 -23.58 -7.41
CA PRO A 34 2.39 -22.87 -6.80
C PRO A 34 2.85 -21.79 -5.82
N ALA A 35 2.15 -20.66 -5.81
CA ALA A 35 2.47 -19.51 -4.96
C ALA A 35 2.55 -19.89 -3.48
N GLU A 36 1.65 -20.75 -3.00
CA GLU A 36 1.59 -21.21 -1.61
C GLU A 36 2.86 -21.96 -1.20
N LYS A 37 3.42 -22.78 -2.11
CA LYS A 37 4.67 -23.50 -1.86
C LYS A 37 5.86 -22.55 -1.79
N ARG A 38 5.88 -21.57 -2.69
CA ARG A 38 6.94 -20.55 -2.74
C ARG A 38 6.92 -19.67 -1.49
N VAL A 39 5.73 -19.23 -1.08
CA VAL A 39 5.52 -18.44 0.13
C VAL A 39 5.90 -19.23 1.38
N ALA A 40 5.48 -20.49 1.49
CA ALA A 40 5.84 -21.33 2.64
C ALA A 40 7.36 -21.53 2.79
N ASP A 41 8.06 -21.80 1.68
CA ASP A 41 9.53 -21.92 1.67
C ASP A 41 10.21 -20.60 2.06
N LEU A 42 9.76 -19.46 1.50
CA LEU A 42 10.32 -18.15 1.86
C LEU A 42 10.07 -17.81 3.33
N LEU A 43 8.83 -17.95 3.82
CA LEU A 43 8.47 -17.68 5.22
C LEU A 43 9.23 -18.58 6.20
N GLY A 44 9.59 -19.80 5.81
CA GLY A 44 10.44 -20.69 6.60
C GLY A 44 11.89 -20.20 6.75
N ARG A 45 12.35 -19.32 5.85
CA ARG A 45 13.72 -18.78 5.81
C ARG A 45 13.85 -17.40 6.47
N LEU A 46 12.74 -16.65 6.54
CA LEU A 46 12.73 -15.32 7.15
C LEU A 46 12.91 -15.38 8.67
N THR A 47 13.72 -14.47 9.20
CA THR A 47 13.76 -14.17 10.64
C THR A 47 12.43 -13.55 11.09
N LEU A 48 12.21 -13.45 12.40
CA LEU A 48 11.05 -12.73 12.93
C LEU A 48 11.07 -11.26 12.49
N GLU A 49 12.24 -10.62 12.51
CA GLU A 49 12.41 -9.23 12.09
C GLU A 49 12.06 -9.04 10.62
N GLU A 50 12.55 -9.91 9.73
CA GLU A 50 12.24 -9.86 8.30
C GLU A 50 10.74 -10.09 8.04
N LYS A 51 10.07 -10.93 8.85
CA LYS A 51 8.60 -11.13 8.78
C LYS A 51 7.84 -9.88 9.21
N VAL A 52 8.23 -9.27 10.34
CA VAL A 52 7.63 -8.03 10.82
C VAL A 52 7.82 -6.92 9.78
N ALA A 53 8.96 -6.91 9.09
CA ALA A 53 9.23 -5.95 8.04
C ALA A 53 8.26 -6.00 6.86
N GLN A 54 7.66 -7.16 6.59
CA GLN A 54 6.63 -7.30 5.55
C GLN A 54 5.25 -6.77 5.97
N LEU A 55 5.04 -6.40 7.24
CA LEU A 55 3.74 -6.03 7.79
C LEU A 55 3.52 -4.52 7.92
N TYR A 56 4.53 -3.69 7.67
CA TYR A 56 4.40 -2.24 7.70
C TYR A 56 4.55 -1.61 6.32
N SER A 57 4.00 -0.42 6.19
CA SER A 57 4.10 0.43 5.01
C SER A 57 4.79 1.72 5.39
N LEU A 58 5.58 2.28 4.47
CA LEU A 58 6.22 3.58 4.66
C LEU A 58 5.68 4.59 3.65
N TRP A 59 5.27 5.75 4.16
CA TRP A 59 4.91 6.91 3.35
C TRP A 59 6.04 7.94 3.38
N LEU A 60 6.98 7.80 2.45
CA LEU A 60 8.10 8.71 2.33
C LEU A 60 7.61 10.12 1.93
N GLY A 61 8.04 11.13 2.69
CA GLY A 61 7.68 12.51 2.42
C GLY A 61 6.21 12.85 2.72
N ALA A 62 5.54 12.11 3.62
CA ALA A 62 4.18 12.44 4.07
C ALA A 62 4.04 13.92 4.48
N ASN A 63 5.02 14.47 5.19
CA ASN A 63 5.06 15.88 5.62
C ASN A 63 5.52 16.88 4.55
N ALA A 64 5.70 16.46 3.29
CA ALA A 64 6.13 17.39 2.23
C ALA A 64 5.01 18.36 1.80
N ASN A 65 3.76 18.07 2.16
CA ASN A 65 2.62 18.98 1.99
C ASN A 65 2.30 19.67 3.33
N PRO A 66 2.08 21.00 3.37
CA PRO A 66 1.64 21.69 4.58
C PRO A 66 0.25 21.25 5.09
N ASP A 67 -0.60 20.70 4.23
CA ASP A 67 -1.92 20.18 4.59
C ASP A 67 -1.92 18.66 4.73
N ASP A 68 -2.69 18.15 5.70
CA ASP A 68 -2.90 16.71 5.89
C ASP A 68 -3.62 16.07 4.72
N LEU A 69 -3.03 15.01 4.16
CA LEU A 69 -3.60 14.23 3.07
C LEU A 69 -4.24 12.93 3.55
N ALA A 70 -4.07 12.61 4.82
CA ALA A 70 -4.78 11.55 5.53
C ALA A 70 -5.08 11.99 6.96
N PRO A 71 -6.19 11.53 7.58
CA PRO A 71 -6.45 11.78 8.98
C PRO A 71 -5.31 11.29 9.88
N GLN A 72 -4.93 12.07 10.88
CA GLN A 72 -3.86 11.76 11.85
C GLN A 72 -2.46 11.56 11.24
N GLN A 73 -2.21 12.02 10.01
CA GLN A 73 -0.94 11.84 9.33
C GLN A 73 0.26 12.36 10.16
N HIS A 74 0.15 13.54 10.78
CA HIS A 74 1.21 14.11 11.64
C HIS A 74 1.57 13.24 12.86
N GLU A 75 0.65 12.42 13.38
CA GLU A 75 0.92 11.52 14.52
C GLU A 75 1.73 10.28 14.09
N MET A 76 1.81 10.03 12.79
CA MET A 76 2.39 8.82 12.19
C MET A 76 3.72 9.09 11.48
N VAL A 77 4.31 10.29 11.64
CA VAL A 77 5.60 10.63 11.03
C VAL A 77 6.74 10.55 12.04
N ASP A 78 7.82 9.92 11.61
CA ASP A 78 9.08 9.82 12.35
C ASP A 78 10.21 10.46 11.53
N ASP A 79 10.65 11.64 11.95
CA ASP A 79 11.74 12.40 11.31
C ASP A 79 13.13 11.82 11.62
N THR A 80 13.22 10.78 12.46
CA THR A 80 14.48 10.14 12.85
C THR A 80 14.80 8.86 12.07
N LEU A 81 14.01 8.57 11.03
CA LEU A 81 14.09 7.34 10.26
C LEU A 81 15.41 7.19 9.50
N ASP A 82 16.20 6.18 9.87
CA ASP A 82 17.36 5.74 9.09
C ASP A 82 16.91 4.74 8.02
N TRP A 83 16.75 5.24 6.79
CA TRP A 83 16.36 4.45 5.61
C TRP A 83 17.26 3.23 5.41
N ASN A 84 18.58 3.40 5.47
CA ASN A 84 19.52 2.33 5.23
C ASN A 84 19.46 1.27 6.33
N ALA A 85 19.06 1.64 7.55
CA ALA A 85 18.80 0.68 8.61
C ALA A 85 17.50 -0.08 8.42
N LEU A 86 16.44 0.63 8.08
CA LEU A 86 15.10 0.09 7.93
C LEU A 86 15.05 -1.02 6.87
N VAL A 87 15.59 -0.76 5.67
CA VAL A 87 15.42 -1.66 4.52
C VAL A 87 16.27 -2.93 4.59
N ARG A 88 17.24 -3.04 5.51
CA ARG A 88 18.08 -4.26 5.66
C ARG A 88 17.25 -5.49 6.01
N SER A 89 16.22 -5.29 6.83
CA SER A 89 15.29 -6.35 7.23
C SER A 89 14.12 -6.51 6.23
N GLY A 90 14.05 -5.64 5.23
CA GLY A 90 12.99 -5.58 4.22
C GLY A 90 12.00 -4.45 4.47
N LEU A 91 11.05 -4.29 3.55
CA LEU A 91 9.95 -3.35 3.64
C LEU A 91 8.74 -3.94 2.92
N GLY A 92 7.61 -4.07 3.60
CA GLY A 92 6.40 -4.67 3.02
C GLY A 92 5.78 -3.80 1.94
N GLN A 93 5.64 -2.50 2.22
CA GLN A 93 4.89 -1.61 1.34
C GLN A 93 5.46 -0.19 1.24
N LEU A 94 5.28 0.41 0.07
CA LEU A 94 5.53 1.83 -0.20
C LEU A 94 4.19 2.52 -0.44
N THR A 95 3.82 3.41 0.48
CA THR A 95 2.58 4.18 0.43
C THR A 95 2.76 5.42 -0.44
N ARG A 96 1.85 5.60 -1.39
CA ARG A 96 1.63 6.83 -2.16
C ARG A 96 2.91 7.49 -2.72
N PRO A 97 3.73 6.76 -3.51
CA PRO A 97 4.99 7.30 -4.02
C PRO A 97 4.81 8.46 -5.02
N PHE A 98 3.59 8.73 -5.50
CA PHE A 98 3.27 9.83 -6.42
C PHE A 98 2.35 10.89 -5.81
N GLY A 99 1.58 10.54 -4.79
CA GLY A 99 0.38 11.28 -4.38
C GLY A 99 0.55 12.33 -3.29
N THR A 100 1.74 12.55 -2.70
CA THR A 100 1.91 13.54 -1.61
C THR A 100 2.04 14.97 -2.13
N THR A 101 2.82 15.15 -3.19
CA THR A 101 3.03 16.43 -3.86
C THR A 101 2.93 16.20 -5.37
N PRO A 102 2.58 17.21 -6.17
CA PRO A 102 2.56 17.04 -7.62
C PRO A 102 3.95 16.68 -8.15
N VAL A 103 4.12 15.44 -8.59
CA VAL A 103 5.35 14.94 -9.20
C VAL A 103 5.02 14.47 -10.61
N ASP A 104 5.84 14.89 -11.58
CA ASP A 104 5.76 14.37 -12.96
C ASP A 104 5.81 12.84 -12.96
N ALA A 105 4.89 12.20 -13.69
CA ALA A 105 4.74 10.75 -13.68
C ALA A 105 6.03 10.00 -14.06
N ALA A 106 6.81 10.51 -15.02
CA ALA A 106 8.06 9.86 -15.42
C ALA A 106 9.16 10.03 -14.36
N LEU A 107 9.20 11.17 -13.67
CA LEU A 107 10.10 11.38 -12.54
C LEU A 107 9.73 10.46 -11.36
N GLY A 108 8.45 10.38 -11.01
CA GLY A 108 7.95 9.50 -9.95
C GLY A 108 8.26 8.03 -10.24
N ALA A 109 8.08 7.57 -11.48
CA ALA A 109 8.41 6.19 -11.86
C ALA A 109 9.90 5.87 -11.70
N ARG A 110 10.79 6.81 -12.05
CA ARG A 110 12.24 6.65 -11.83
C ARG A 110 12.59 6.63 -10.34
N ALA A 111 11.95 7.48 -9.53
CA ALA A 111 12.14 7.50 -8.10
C ALA A 111 11.68 6.17 -7.45
N LEU A 112 10.51 5.67 -7.83
CA LEU A 112 10.00 4.39 -7.37
C LEU A 112 10.92 3.23 -7.77
N ALA A 113 11.40 3.20 -9.03
CA ALA A 113 12.35 2.18 -9.48
C ALA A 113 13.65 2.20 -8.68
N ARG A 114 14.15 3.39 -8.32
CA ARG A 114 15.32 3.54 -7.46
C ARG A 114 15.07 2.97 -6.06
N LEU A 115 13.95 3.34 -5.42
CA LEU A 115 13.58 2.84 -4.09
C LEU A 115 13.47 1.31 -4.07
N GLN A 116 12.82 0.72 -5.09
CA GLN A 116 12.75 -0.73 -5.25
C GLN A 116 14.14 -1.37 -5.35
N GLY A 117 15.04 -0.77 -6.15
CA GLY A 117 16.43 -1.21 -6.25
C GLY A 117 17.17 -1.17 -4.92
N GLU A 118 16.99 -0.13 -4.13
CA GLU A 118 17.60 0.01 -2.79
C GLU A 118 17.06 -1.06 -1.81
N ILE A 119 15.75 -1.29 -1.79
CA ILE A 119 15.10 -2.31 -0.93
C ILE A 119 15.61 -3.71 -1.29
N VAL A 120 15.60 -4.05 -2.58
CA VAL A 120 16.03 -5.36 -3.08
C VAL A 120 17.52 -5.58 -2.82
N ALA A 121 18.36 -4.56 -3.01
CA ALA A 121 19.80 -4.67 -2.80
C ALA A 121 20.20 -4.81 -1.32
N ALA A 122 19.43 -4.21 -0.41
CA ALA A 122 19.72 -4.25 1.02
C ALA A 122 19.25 -5.55 1.69
N GLY A 123 18.12 -6.10 1.26
CA GLY A 123 17.50 -7.27 1.87
C GLY A 123 18.19 -8.59 1.48
N ARG A 124 18.35 -9.50 2.45
CA ARG A 124 18.99 -10.81 2.27
C ARG A 124 18.37 -11.68 1.16
N PHE A 125 17.06 -11.54 0.94
CA PHE A 125 16.30 -12.30 -0.06
C PHE A 125 15.86 -11.45 -1.26
N GLY A 126 16.21 -10.17 -1.32
CA GLY A 126 15.82 -9.30 -2.43
C GLY A 126 14.31 -9.20 -2.67
N ILE A 127 13.50 -9.19 -1.61
CA ILE A 127 12.04 -9.06 -1.70
C ILE A 127 11.69 -7.60 -2.00
N PRO A 128 11.01 -7.28 -3.11
CA PRO A 128 10.56 -5.92 -3.40
C PRO A 128 9.36 -5.53 -2.53
N ALA A 129 9.17 -4.23 -2.29
CA ALA A 129 8.01 -3.72 -1.58
C ALA A 129 6.79 -3.61 -2.51
N VAL A 130 5.58 -3.82 -1.99
CA VAL A 130 4.35 -3.52 -2.73
C VAL A 130 4.14 -2.00 -2.74
N ALA A 131 4.21 -1.40 -3.93
CA ALA A 131 3.91 0.02 -4.13
C ALA A 131 2.42 0.22 -4.38
N HIS A 132 1.77 1.05 -3.55
CA HIS A 132 0.34 1.33 -3.64
C HIS A 132 0.03 2.84 -3.68
N GLU A 133 -1.05 3.20 -4.37
CA GLU A 133 -1.45 4.58 -4.59
C GLU A 133 -2.99 4.70 -4.62
N GLU A 134 -3.50 5.90 -4.37
CA GLU A 134 -4.93 6.19 -4.58
C GLU A 134 -5.28 6.16 -6.07
N CYS A 135 -6.40 5.52 -6.39
CA CYS A 135 -6.86 5.39 -7.76
C CYS A 135 -8.38 5.52 -7.93
N LEU A 136 -9.05 6.16 -6.96
CA LEU A 136 -10.51 6.25 -6.92
C LEU A 136 -11.07 6.86 -8.21
N THR A 137 -10.72 8.10 -8.54
CA THR A 137 -11.22 8.80 -9.75
C THR A 137 -10.18 8.86 -10.87
N GLY A 138 -9.30 7.86 -10.93
CA GLY A 138 -8.07 7.90 -11.72
C GLY A 138 -6.85 7.80 -10.81
N LEU A 139 -5.70 7.45 -11.40
CA LEU A 139 -4.44 7.39 -10.65
C LEU A 139 -4.10 8.77 -10.09
N MET A 140 -3.91 8.86 -8.78
CA MET A 140 -3.53 10.10 -8.10
C MET A 140 -2.06 10.45 -8.36
N THR A 141 -1.80 11.00 -9.54
CA THR A 141 -0.49 11.52 -9.96
C THR A 141 -0.69 12.72 -10.90
N TRP A 142 0.30 13.60 -10.98
CA TRP A 142 0.22 14.80 -11.81
C TRP A 142 0.10 14.43 -13.30
N GLY A 143 -0.89 15.00 -13.98
CA GLY A 143 -1.14 14.78 -15.40
C GLY A 143 -1.88 13.49 -15.76
N ALA A 144 -2.28 12.67 -14.77
CA ALA A 144 -3.15 11.53 -15.04
C ALA A 144 -4.59 11.95 -15.40
N THR A 145 -5.30 11.04 -16.07
CA THR A 145 -6.71 11.25 -16.43
C THR A 145 -7.58 11.24 -15.16
N VAL A 146 -8.42 12.25 -15.01
CA VAL A 146 -9.43 12.33 -13.95
C VAL A 146 -10.80 11.93 -14.51
N TYR A 147 -11.45 10.99 -13.87
CA TYR A 147 -12.77 10.48 -14.20
C TYR A 147 -13.83 11.04 -13.25
N PRO A 148 -15.14 10.94 -13.59
CA PRO A 148 -16.22 11.26 -12.67
C PRO A 148 -16.11 10.48 -11.35
N THR A 149 -16.69 11.02 -10.27
CA THR A 149 -16.69 10.39 -8.95
C THR A 149 -17.49 9.08 -8.92
N PRO A 150 -17.29 8.21 -7.91
CA PRO A 150 -18.06 6.98 -7.74
C PRO A 150 -19.58 7.15 -7.78
N LEU A 151 -20.13 8.26 -7.26
CA LEU A 151 -21.55 8.58 -7.39
C LEU A 151 -22.02 8.60 -8.86
N ALA A 152 -21.19 9.16 -9.75
CA ALA A 152 -21.50 9.19 -11.17
C ALA A 152 -21.41 7.79 -11.79
N TRP A 153 -20.54 6.90 -11.29
CA TRP A 153 -20.49 5.50 -11.72
C TRP A 153 -21.78 4.76 -11.35
N GLY A 154 -22.27 4.95 -10.12
CA GLY A 154 -23.57 4.40 -9.71
C GLY A 154 -24.70 4.92 -10.59
N ALA A 155 -24.70 6.21 -10.91
CA ALA A 155 -25.71 6.85 -11.74
C ALA A 155 -25.71 6.39 -13.21
N THR A 156 -24.65 5.73 -13.70
CA THR A 156 -24.67 5.17 -15.06
C THR A 156 -25.48 3.88 -15.16
N PHE A 157 -25.60 3.13 -14.05
CA PHE A 157 -26.10 1.75 -14.03
C PHE A 157 -25.40 0.83 -15.06
N ASP A 158 -24.15 1.15 -15.42
CA ASP A 158 -23.37 0.46 -16.45
C ASP A 158 -22.05 -0.08 -15.85
N PRO A 159 -22.04 -1.30 -15.29
CA PRO A 159 -20.84 -1.90 -14.71
C PRO A 159 -19.76 -2.17 -15.76
N ASP A 160 -20.13 -2.43 -17.02
CA ASP A 160 -19.18 -2.68 -18.10
C ASP A 160 -18.40 -1.40 -18.48
N LEU A 161 -19.07 -0.24 -18.42
CA LEU A 161 -18.41 1.06 -18.57
C LEU A 161 -17.39 1.32 -17.47
N VAL A 162 -17.75 0.99 -16.23
CA VAL A 162 -16.86 1.16 -15.07
C VAL A 162 -15.68 0.18 -15.14
N GLU A 163 -15.89 -1.04 -15.62
CA GLU A 163 -14.82 -2.00 -15.88
C GLU A 163 -13.81 -1.47 -16.92
N ARG A 164 -14.28 -0.92 -18.04
CA ARG A 164 -13.40 -0.31 -19.06
C ARG A 164 -12.61 0.88 -18.52
N MET A 165 -13.26 1.72 -17.72
CA MET A 165 -12.62 2.86 -17.05
C MET A 165 -11.53 2.36 -16.10
N ALA A 166 -11.83 1.41 -15.21
CA ALA A 166 -10.89 0.87 -14.25
C ALA A 166 -9.73 0.14 -14.91
N ALA A 167 -9.94 -0.54 -16.05
CA ALA A 167 -8.86 -1.12 -16.85
C ALA A 167 -7.88 -0.07 -17.36
N ARG A 168 -8.37 1.12 -17.74
CA ARG A 168 -7.49 2.23 -18.13
C ARG A 168 -6.70 2.78 -16.95
N ILE A 169 -7.34 2.95 -15.79
CA ILE A 169 -6.68 3.35 -14.54
C ILE A 169 -5.57 2.35 -14.18
N GLY A 170 -5.88 1.05 -14.19
CA GLY A 170 -4.93 -0.02 -13.90
C GLY A 170 -3.76 -0.05 -14.89
N ALA A 171 -4.00 0.20 -16.18
CA ALA A 171 -2.94 0.27 -17.17
C ALA A 171 -1.97 1.44 -16.93
N ASP A 172 -2.49 2.60 -16.51
CA ASP A 172 -1.65 3.77 -16.17
C ASP A 172 -0.82 3.49 -14.91
N MET A 173 -1.44 2.90 -13.88
CA MET A 173 -0.76 2.45 -12.66
C MET A 173 0.37 1.44 -12.95
N ARG A 174 0.05 0.40 -13.74
CA ARG A 174 0.99 -0.66 -14.07
C ARG A 174 2.22 -0.13 -14.81
N ARG A 175 2.05 0.85 -15.69
CA ARG A 175 3.13 1.52 -16.43
C ARG A 175 4.09 2.30 -15.52
N LEU A 176 3.59 2.83 -14.41
CA LEU A 176 4.40 3.59 -13.45
C LEU A 176 5.01 2.71 -12.34
N GLY A 177 4.82 1.38 -12.40
CA GLY A 177 5.39 0.43 -11.45
C GLY A 177 4.58 0.26 -10.16
N LEU A 178 3.32 0.69 -10.16
CA LEU A 178 2.40 0.46 -9.04
C LEU A 178 1.78 -0.94 -9.12
N HIS A 179 1.56 -1.53 -7.95
CA HIS A 179 1.11 -2.92 -7.80
C HIS A 179 -0.29 -3.02 -7.23
N GLN A 180 -0.71 -2.04 -6.44
CA GLN A 180 -1.98 -2.06 -5.72
C GLN A 180 -2.65 -0.67 -5.77
N GLY A 181 -3.96 -0.66 -5.98
CA GLY A 181 -4.80 0.53 -5.96
C GLY A 181 -5.67 0.56 -4.72
N LEU A 182 -5.72 1.72 -4.05
CA LEU A 182 -6.56 1.94 -2.88
C LEU A 182 -8.01 2.25 -3.28
N ALA A 183 -8.63 1.39 -4.08
CA ALA A 183 -10.00 1.51 -4.57
C ALA A 183 -10.55 0.12 -4.96
N PRO A 184 -11.88 -0.06 -5.05
CA PRO A 184 -12.94 0.94 -4.87
C PRO A 184 -13.41 1.11 -3.42
N VAL A 185 -14.10 2.22 -3.16
CA VAL A 185 -14.89 2.42 -1.95
C VAL A 185 -16.24 1.72 -2.13
N LEU A 186 -16.54 0.75 -1.27
CA LEU A 186 -17.79 -0.05 -1.28
C LEU A 186 -18.70 0.26 -0.08
N ASP A 187 -18.47 1.39 0.57
CA ASP A 187 -19.37 1.90 1.58
C ASP A 187 -20.75 2.17 0.97
N VAL A 188 -21.81 1.73 1.67
CA VAL A 188 -23.20 1.98 1.29
C VAL A 188 -23.67 3.22 2.04
N THR A 189 -23.74 4.36 1.36
CA THR A 189 -23.99 5.65 2.03
C THR A 189 -25.48 5.92 2.14
N ARG A 190 -26.00 5.93 3.37
CA ARG A 190 -27.41 6.26 3.68
C ARG A 190 -27.58 7.56 4.47
N ASP A 191 -26.48 8.18 4.88
CA ASP A 191 -26.47 9.49 5.53
C ASP A 191 -25.66 10.47 4.66
N PRO A 192 -26.32 11.31 3.84
CA PRO A 192 -25.61 12.22 2.93
C PRO A 192 -24.86 13.34 3.66
N ARG A 193 -25.00 13.46 4.99
CA ARG A 193 -24.17 14.36 5.80
C ARG A 193 -22.73 13.86 5.92
N TRP A 194 -22.49 12.59 5.61
CA TRP A 194 -21.16 12.01 5.66
C TRP A 194 -20.24 12.66 4.63
N GLY A 195 -19.14 13.23 5.10
CA GLY A 195 -18.24 14.06 4.27
C GLY A 195 -17.54 13.33 3.12
N ARG A 196 -17.62 11.99 3.06
CA ARG A 196 -17.04 11.16 2.00
C ARG A 196 -18.12 10.53 1.10
N THR A 197 -19.35 11.05 1.13
CA THR A 197 -20.47 10.55 0.30
C THR A 197 -20.10 10.49 -1.18
N GLU A 198 -19.33 11.46 -1.68
CA GLU A 198 -18.87 11.52 -3.08
C GLU A 198 -17.97 10.36 -3.50
N GLU A 199 -17.33 9.69 -2.54
CA GLU A 199 -16.49 8.53 -2.79
C GLU A 199 -17.30 7.23 -2.89
N SER A 200 -18.58 7.23 -2.51
CA SER A 200 -19.43 6.04 -2.56
C SER A 200 -20.18 5.92 -3.89
N ILE A 201 -20.45 4.67 -4.28
CA ILE A 201 -21.20 4.37 -5.52
C ILE A 201 -22.70 4.71 -5.35
N GLY A 202 -23.24 4.59 -4.14
CA GLY A 202 -24.64 4.91 -3.85
C GLY A 202 -25.13 4.35 -2.52
N GLU A 203 -26.45 4.36 -2.34
CA GLU A 203 -27.15 3.94 -1.12
C GLU A 203 -27.69 2.49 -1.15
N ASP A 204 -27.66 1.87 -2.32
CA ASP A 204 -28.16 0.51 -2.55
C ASP A 204 -27.02 -0.52 -2.58
N PRO A 205 -27.04 -1.54 -1.71
CA PRO A 205 -25.97 -2.54 -1.65
C PRO A 205 -25.81 -3.35 -2.93
N TYR A 206 -26.89 -3.60 -3.68
CA TYR A 206 -26.81 -4.38 -4.92
C TYR A 206 -26.12 -3.59 -6.04
N LEU A 207 -26.48 -2.31 -6.21
CA LEU A 207 -25.82 -1.38 -7.12
C LEU A 207 -24.34 -1.22 -6.78
N VAL A 208 -24.03 -0.97 -5.50
CA VAL A 208 -22.65 -0.82 -5.01
C VAL A 208 -21.83 -2.08 -5.32
N ALA A 209 -22.35 -3.27 -5.02
CA ALA A 209 -21.67 -4.53 -5.32
C ALA A 209 -21.49 -4.75 -6.83
N THR A 210 -22.51 -4.46 -7.63
CA THR A 210 -22.50 -4.70 -9.08
C THR A 210 -21.50 -3.80 -9.78
N VAL A 211 -21.58 -2.49 -9.55
CA VAL A 211 -20.67 -1.50 -10.14
C VAL A 211 -19.25 -1.63 -9.59
N GLY A 212 -19.13 -1.86 -8.28
CA GLY A 212 -17.84 -2.08 -7.62
C GLY A 212 -17.12 -3.32 -8.15
N THR A 213 -17.85 -4.40 -8.45
CA THR A 213 -17.29 -5.59 -9.10
C THR A 213 -16.71 -5.27 -10.49
N GLY A 214 -17.39 -4.43 -11.27
CA GLY A 214 -16.87 -3.94 -12.56
C GLY A 214 -15.54 -3.21 -12.38
N PHE A 215 -15.44 -2.30 -11.41
CA PHE A 215 -14.18 -1.61 -11.10
C PHE A 215 -13.05 -2.59 -10.75
N VAL A 216 -13.31 -3.55 -9.85
CA VAL A 216 -12.31 -4.55 -9.42
C VAL A 216 -11.79 -5.36 -10.61
N ARG A 217 -12.70 -5.90 -11.44
CA ARG A 217 -12.33 -6.67 -12.64
C ARG A 217 -11.46 -5.86 -13.58
N GLY A 218 -11.84 -4.60 -13.83
CA GLY A 218 -11.10 -3.71 -14.71
C GLY A 218 -9.70 -3.46 -14.19
N LEU A 219 -9.56 -3.06 -12.93
CA LEU A 219 -8.26 -2.76 -12.33
C LEU A 219 -7.34 -4.00 -12.31
N GLU A 220 -7.87 -5.15 -11.89
CA GLU A 220 -7.11 -6.41 -11.78
C GLU A 220 -6.74 -7.01 -13.14
N SER A 221 -7.52 -6.72 -14.20
CA SER A 221 -7.16 -7.11 -15.58
C SER A 221 -5.83 -6.52 -16.05
N ALA A 222 -5.41 -5.39 -15.47
CA ALA A 222 -4.11 -4.76 -15.74
C ALA A 222 -2.98 -5.28 -14.83
N GLY A 223 -3.26 -6.25 -13.96
CA GLY A 223 -2.32 -6.79 -12.98
C GLY A 223 -2.09 -5.89 -11.78
N VAL A 224 -3.04 -5.02 -11.44
CA VAL A 224 -3.03 -4.15 -10.25
C VAL A 224 -4.06 -4.66 -9.25
N VAL A 225 -3.64 -4.93 -8.01
CA VAL A 225 -4.51 -5.44 -6.95
C VAL A 225 -5.49 -4.35 -6.50
N ALA A 226 -6.78 -4.66 -6.48
CA ALA A 226 -7.79 -3.76 -5.92
C ALA A 226 -7.86 -3.85 -4.39
N THR A 227 -8.18 -2.75 -3.73
CA THR A 227 -8.35 -2.69 -2.27
C THR A 227 -9.74 -2.19 -1.93
N LEU A 228 -10.62 -3.12 -1.58
CA LEU A 228 -11.98 -2.82 -1.15
C LEU A 228 -11.93 -2.11 0.21
N LYS A 229 -12.52 -0.91 0.29
CA LYS A 229 -12.54 -0.10 1.53
C LYS A 229 -13.91 0.53 1.81
N HIS A 230 -14.28 0.84 3.04
CA HIS A 230 -13.54 0.66 4.30
C HIS A 230 -14.24 -0.43 5.14
N PHE A 231 -13.63 -1.60 5.28
CA PHE A 231 -14.28 -2.76 5.89
C PHE A 231 -14.45 -2.60 7.41
N ALA A 232 -15.66 -2.53 7.98
CA ALA A 232 -16.95 -2.38 7.32
C ALA A 232 -17.86 -1.40 8.10
N GLY A 233 -18.79 -0.75 7.38
CA GLY A 233 -19.82 0.11 7.96
C GLY A 233 -19.38 1.54 8.24
N TYR A 234 -18.31 2.01 7.60
CA TYR A 234 -17.70 3.30 7.89
C TYR A 234 -18.58 4.49 7.51
N SER A 235 -19.32 4.41 6.40
CA SER A 235 -20.31 5.44 6.02
C SER A 235 -21.50 5.56 6.96
N ALA A 236 -21.67 4.63 7.91
CA ALA A 236 -22.76 4.63 8.88
C ALA A 236 -22.39 5.35 10.20
N SER A 237 -21.29 6.10 10.22
CA SER A 237 -20.88 6.92 11.37
C SER A 237 -22.00 7.85 11.85
N ILE A 238 -22.24 7.87 13.17
CA ILE A 238 -23.34 8.63 13.78
C ILE A 238 -23.27 10.12 13.43
N GLY A 239 -24.38 10.62 12.88
CA GLY A 239 -24.54 12.02 12.50
C GLY A 239 -23.71 12.42 11.27
N GLY A 240 -23.26 11.45 10.46
CA GLY A 240 -22.43 11.70 9.28
C GLY A 240 -21.04 12.23 9.62
N ARG A 241 -20.58 12.10 10.86
CA ARG A 241 -19.27 12.63 11.26
C ARG A 241 -18.17 11.62 10.97
N ASN A 242 -17.11 12.06 10.31
CA ASN A 242 -15.96 11.21 10.06
C ASN A 242 -15.42 10.61 11.38
N PHE A 243 -15.11 9.32 11.40
CA PHE A 243 -14.68 8.53 12.57
C PHE A 243 -15.67 8.40 13.74
N ALA A 244 -16.87 8.98 13.67
CA ALA A 244 -17.85 8.75 14.71
C ALA A 244 -18.23 7.26 14.76
N PRO A 245 -18.47 6.71 15.96
CA PRO A 245 -18.85 5.31 16.10
C PRO A 245 -20.12 5.03 15.30
N TYR A 246 -20.24 3.79 14.84
CA TYR A 246 -21.47 3.24 14.30
C TYR A 246 -22.23 2.53 15.43
N THR A 247 -23.52 2.80 15.58
CA THR A 247 -24.40 2.02 16.46
C THR A 247 -25.21 1.03 15.64
N TRP A 248 -25.00 -0.27 15.89
CA TRP A 248 -25.83 -1.37 15.38
C TRP A 248 -27.24 -1.40 15.99
N ALA A 249 -27.67 -0.39 16.76
CA ALA A 249 -28.91 -0.43 17.53
C ALA A 249 -30.12 -0.73 16.63
N ALA A 250 -30.58 -1.98 16.72
CA ALA A 250 -31.70 -2.61 16.04
C ALA A 250 -32.32 -1.76 14.93
N ALA A 251 -31.78 -1.89 13.71
CA ALA A 251 -32.58 -1.65 12.54
C ALA A 251 -33.74 -2.64 12.58
N SER A 252 -34.85 -2.22 13.19
CA SER A 252 -36.16 -2.73 12.85
C SER A 252 -36.29 -2.51 11.35
N TRP A 253 -36.01 -3.54 10.57
CA TRP A 253 -36.45 -3.61 9.19
C TRP A 253 -37.93 -3.24 9.22
N PRO A 254 -38.38 -2.21 8.48
CA PRO A 254 -39.81 -2.01 8.32
C PRO A 254 -40.32 -3.30 7.65
N THR A 255 -40.99 -4.12 8.44
CA THR A 255 -41.76 -5.25 7.92
C THR A 255 -42.77 -4.66 6.96
N CYS A 256 -42.67 -5.01 5.68
CA CYS A 256 -43.75 -4.83 4.72
C CYS A 256 -45.01 -5.56 5.19
#